data_AF-A0AAW1HR52-F1
#
_entry.id   AF-A0AAW1HR52-F1
#
_cell.length_a   1.000
_cell.length_b   1.000
_cell.length_c   1.000
_cell.angle_alpha   90.00
_cell.angle_beta   90.00
_cell.angle_gamma   90.00
#
_symmetry.space_group_name_H-M   'P 1'
#
loop_
_entity.id
_entity.type
_entity.pdbx_description
1 polymer ?
#
loop_
_entity_poly.entity_id
_entity_poly.type
_entity_poly.pdbx_seq_one_letter_code
_entity_poly.pdbx_strand_id
1 'polypeptide(L)'
;MRHSVNRPPTPDAGDEQQKELTLQEKINIKLIESGEKERLMDLLRERLVECGWKDEMKALCRQYIKKKGRNNVTVDDLVHVITPKGRASVPDSVKAELLQKIWTFLNAATI
;
A
#
# COMPACT_ATOMS: atom_id res chain seq x y z
N MET A 1 -54.50 -43.57 -11.15
CA MET A 1 -54.23 -42.13 -10.97
C MET A 1 -52.92 -41.99 -10.21
N ARG A 2 -51.84 -41.51 -10.84
CA ARG A 2 -50.57 -41.24 -10.17
C ARG A 2 -50.58 -39.78 -9.75
N HIS A 3 -50.57 -39.51 -8.45
CA HIS A 3 -50.44 -38.14 -7.94
C HIS A 3 -48.99 -37.69 -8.12
N SER A 4 -48.79 -36.64 -8.93
CA SER A 4 -47.50 -35.99 -9.11
C SER A 4 -47.13 -35.24 -7.83
N VAL A 5 -45.98 -35.57 -7.27
CA VAL A 5 -45.39 -34.84 -6.13
C VAL A 5 -44.68 -33.62 -6.70
N ASN A 6 -45.17 -32.42 -6.38
CA ASN A 6 -44.47 -31.16 -6.66
C ASN A 6 -43.22 -31.10 -5.77
N ARG A 7 -42.04 -31.24 -6.36
CA ARG A 7 -40.76 -31.00 -5.69
C ARG A 7 -40.51 -29.49 -5.66
N PRO A 8 -40.22 -28.87 -4.51
CA PRO A 8 -39.86 -27.46 -4.47
C PRO A 8 -38.55 -27.22 -5.26
N PRO A 9 -38.38 -26.04 -5.86
CA PRO A 9 -37.15 -25.71 -6.58
C PRO A 9 -36.00 -25.70 -5.56
N THR A 10 -35.01 -26.56 -5.79
CA THR A 10 -33.71 -26.41 -5.15
C THR A 10 -33.17 -25.01 -5.48
N PRO A 11 -32.70 -24.24 -4.49
CA PRO A 11 -32.01 -22.98 -4.78
C PRO A 11 -30.82 -23.32 -5.66
N ASP A 12 -30.77 -22.67 -6.81
CA ASP A 12 -29.71 -22.77 -7.79
C ASP A 12 -28.37 -22.54 -7.09
N ALA A 13 -27.46 -23.52 -7.16
CA ALA A 13 -26.08 -23.38 -6.73
C ALA A 13 -25.28 -22.60 -7.80
N GLY A 14 -25.89 -21.54 -8.31
CA GLY A 14 -25.45 -20.74 -9.44
C GLY A 14 -25.56 -19.29 -9.07
N ASP A 15 -24.71 -18.85 -8.14
CA ASP A 15 -24.17 -17.49 -8.04
C ASP A 15 -23.25 -17.38 -6.80
N GLU A 16 -22.31 -18.33 -6.65
CA GLU A 16 -21.01 -17.90 -6.14
C GLU A 16 -20.33 -17.17 -7.31
N GLN A 17 -20.72 -15.90 -7.54
CA GLN A 17 -19.93 -15.02 -8.40
C GLN A 17 -18.51 -15.04 -7.84
N GLN A 18 -17.63 -15.84 -8.46
CA GLN A 18 -16.20 -15.72 -8.31
C GLN A 18 -15.86 -14.30 -8.75
N LYS A 19 -15.78 -13.40 -7.76
CA LYS A 19 -15.46 -12.00 -7.99
C LYS A 19 -14.10 -11.97 -8.66
N GLU A 20 -14.08 -11.69 -9.95
CA GLU A 20 -12.84 -11.62 -10.69
C GLU A 20 -11.97 -10.52 -10.09
N LEU A 21 -10.75 -10.88 -9.72
CA LEU A 21 -9.79 -9.92 -9.20
C LEU A 21 -9.51 -8.86 -10.26
N THR A 22 -9.51 -7.61 -9.82
CA THR A 22 -9.07 -6.48 -10.64
C THR A 22 -7.60 -6.68 -11.03
N LEU A 23 -7.18 -6.07 -12.15
CA LEU A 23 -5.78 -6.09 -12.57
C LEU A 23 -4.84 -5.58 -11.47
N GLN A 24 -5.26 -4.54 -10.73
CA GLN A 24 -4.51 -3.99 -9.61
C GLN A 24 -4.32 -5.01 -8.48
N GLU A 25 -5.36 -5.78 -8.14
CA GLU A 25 -5.27 -6.84 -7.14
C GLU A 25 -4.34 -7.97 -7.61
N LYS A 26 -4.47 -8.40 -8.87
CA LYS A 26 -3.59 -9.41 -9.48
C LYS A 26 -2.12 -8.98 -9.43
N ILE A 27 -1.83 -7.72 -9.77
CA ILE A 27 -0.47 -7.14 -9.67
C ILE A 27 0.03 -7.12 -8.22
N ASN A 28 -0.79 -6.64 -7.28
CA ASN A 28 -0.38 -6.55 -5.88
C ASN A 28 -0.12 -7.93 -5.26
N ILE A 29 -0.91 -8.94 -5.59
CA ILE A 29 -0.67 -10.33 -5.17
C ILE A 29 0.69 -10.79 -5.69
N LYS A 30 0.96 -10.61 -6.99
CA LYS A 30 2.23 -11.04 -7.59
C LYS A 30 3.45 -10.33 -6.98
N LEU A 31 3.34 -9.03 -6.69
CA LEU A 31 4.39 -8.26 -6.00
C LEU A 31 4.64 -8.78 -4.59
N ILE A 32 3.60 -9.22 -3.88
CA ILE A 32 3.72 -9.78 -2.52
C ILE A 32 4.34 -11.18 -2.57
N GLU A 33 3.77 -12.09 -3.36
CA GLU A 33 4.19 -13.51 -3.40
C GLU A 33 5.62 -13.70 -3.93
N SER A 34 6.06 -12.82 -4.84
CA SER A 34 7.44 -12.82 -5.34
C SER A 34 8.46 -12.22 -4.37
N GLY A 35 8.01 -11.58 -3.28
CA GLY A 35 8.85 -10.80 -2.37
C GLY A 35 9.30 -9.45 -2.95
N GLU A 36 8.90 -9.09 -4.18
CA GLU A 36 9.33 -7.85 -4.82
C GLU A 36 8.81 -6.61 -4.08
N LYS A 37 7.63 -6.69 -3.47
CA LYS A 37 7.10 -5.62 -2.61
C LYS A 37 8.04 -5.28 -1.46
N GLU A 38 8.63 -6.29 -0.82
CA GLU A 38 9.57 -6.08 0.28
C GLU A 38 10.85 -5.41 -0.22
N ARG A 39 11.41 -5.88 -1.33
CA ARG A 39 12.58 -5.26 -1.98
C ARG A 39 12.34 -3.80 -2.37
N LEU A 40 11.17 -3.49 -2.91
CA LEU A 40 10.76 -2.12 -3.24
C LEU A 40 10.62 -1.25 -1.98
N MET A 41 10.10 -1.81 -0.88
CA MET A 41 10.01 -1.11 0.40
C MET A 41 11.40 -0.82 0.99
N ASP A 42 12.35 -1.75 0.87
CA ASP A 42 13.72 -1.56 1.33
C ASP A 42 14.46 -0.50 0.50
N LEU A 43 14.35 -0.58 -0.83
CA LEU A 43 14.88 0.46 -1.73
C LEU A 43 14.31 1.84 -1.38
N LEU A 44 13.00 1.95 -1.17
CA LEU A 44 12.39 3.22 -0.76
C LEU A 44 12.98 3.71 0.56
N ARG A 45 13.11 2.84 1.57
CA ARG A 45 13.70 3.22 2.87
C ARG A 45 15.14 3.72 2.71
N GLU A 46 15.96 3.04 1.91
CA GLU A 46 17.34 3.42 1.61
C GLU A 46 17.39 4.81 0.97
N ARG A 47 16.64 5.02 -0.12
CA ARG A 47 16.59 6.33 -0.81
C ARG A 47 16.10 7.46 0.09
N LEU A 48 15.11 7.23 0.94
CA LEU A 48 14.61 8.22 1.89
C LEU A 48 15.63 8.53 3.01
N VAL A 49 16.55 7.62 3.32
CA VAL A 49 17.67 7.89 4.22
C VAL A 49 18.75 8.69 3.47
N GLU A 50 19.16 8.23 2.30
CA GLU A 50 20.25 8.83 1.51
C GLU A 50 19.95 10.29 1.10
N CYS A 51 18.72 10.58 0.67
CA CYS A 51 18.34 11.95 0.31
C CYS A 51 18.06 12.86 1.52
N GLY A 52 18.23 12.36 2.75
CA GLY A 52 18.05 13.12 3.99
C GLY A 52 16.61 13.28 4.45
N TRP A 53 15.62 12.77 3.71
CA TRP A 53 14.19 12.87 4.04
C TRP A 53 13.88 12.38 5.46
N LYS A 54 14.46 11.23 5.86
CA LYS A 54 14.25 10.67 7.21
C LYS A 54 14.67 11.64 8.32
N ASP A 55 15.79 12.33 8.14
CA ASP A 55 16.31 13.24 9.15
C ASP A 55 15.57 14.58 9.15
N GLU A 56 15.09 15.04 7.99
CA GLU A 56 14.16 16.15 7.89
C GLU A 56 12.86 15.87 8.67
N MET A 57 12.24 14.70 8.47
CA MET A 57 11.03 14.33 9.20
C MET A 57 11.25 14.29 10.71
N LYS A 58 12.37 13.72 11.17
CA LYS A 58 12.74 13.76 12.60
C LYS A 58 12.94 15.19 13.10
N ALA A 59 13.55 16.08 12.30
CA ALA A 59 13.76 17.47 12.68
C ALA A 59 12.42 18.21 12.84
N LEU A 60 11.48 17.99 11.94
CA LEU A 60 10.13 18.55 12.03
C LEU A 60 9.39 18.04 13.28
N CYS A 61 9.49 16.75 13.61
CA CYS A 61 8.94 16.22 14.87
C CYS A 61 9.53 16.93 16.09
N ARG A 62 10.87 17.06 16.15
CA ARG A 62 11.56 17.75 17.26
C ARG A 62 11.12 19.21 17.39
N GLN A 63 10.97 19.92 16.28
CA GLN A 63 10.50 21.31 16.28
C GLN A 63 9.07 21.42 16.81
N TYR A 64 8.18 20.51 16.38
CA TYR A 64 6.80 20.48 16.85
C TYR A 64 6.72 20.23 18.37
N ILE A 65 7.44 19.22 18.86
CA ILE A 65 7.52 18.90 20.30
C ILE A 65 8.08 20.09 21.10
N LYS A 66 9.14 20.74 20.60
CA LYS A 66 9.73 21.91 21.25
C LYS A 66 8.74 23.08 21.33
N LYS A 67 7.91 23.28 20.30
CA LYS A 67 6.92 24.37 20.25
C LYS A 67 5.72 24.12 21.16
N LYS A 68 5.22 22.89 21.23
CA LYS A 68 4.01 22.54 22.01
C LYS A 68 4.30 22.14 23.46
N GLY A 69 5.53 21.71 23.75
CA GLY A 69 5.93 21.14 25.03
C GLY A 69 5.72 19.63 25.05
N ARG A 70 6.69 18.88 25.60
CA ARG A 70 6.71 17.41 25.55
C ARG A 70 5.47 16.76 26.15
N ASN A 71 4.90 17.33 27.21
CA ASN A 71 3.72 16.78 27.90
C ASN A 71 2.41 17.03 27.15
N ASN A 72 2.43 17.83 26.07
CA ASN A 72 1.25 18.27 25.33
C ASN A 72 1.22 17.69 23.91
N VAL A 73 2.04 16.68 23.61
CA VAL A 73 2.15 16.09 22.27
C VAL A 73 1.99 14.57 22.35
N THR A 74 1.02 14.05 21.58
CA THR A 74 0.84 12.62 21.37
C THR A 74 1.52 12.16 20.07
N VAL A 75 1.64 10.85 19.89
CA VAL A 75 2.12 10.29 18.63
C VAL A 75 1.16 10.61 17.49
N ASP A 76 -0.15 10.59 17.75
CA ASP A 76 -1.17 10.89 16.74
C ASP A 76 -1.07 12.34 16.25
N ASP A 77 -0.82 13.29 17.15
CA ASP A 77 -0.56 14.69 16.79
C ASP A 77 0.64 14.82 15.84
N LEU A 78 1.72 14.08 16.10
CA LEU A 78 2.89 14.06 15.24
C LEU A 78 2.58 13.43 13.88
N VAL A 79 1.87 12.31 13.85
CA VAL A 79 1.46 11.66 12.59
C VAL A 79 0.62 12.63 11.76
N HIS A 80 -0.38 13.28 12.38
CA HIS A 80 -1.27 14.22 11.71
C HIS A 80 -0.50 15.38 11.08
N VAL A 81 0.47 15.95 11.80
CA VAL A 81 1.24 17.11 11.34
C VAL A 81 2.32 16.75 10.31
N ILE A 82 2.97 15.59 10.49
CA ILE A 82 4.16 15.23 9.71
C ILE A 82 3.78 14.48 8.43
N THR A 83 2.73 13.66 8.44
CA THR A 83 2.31 12.88 7.26
C THR A 83 2.12 13.71 5.98
N PRO A 84 1.39 14.84 5.97
CA PRO A 84 1.22 15.63 4.74
C PRO A 84 2.55 16.18 4.21
N LYS A 85 3.43 16.65 5.12
CA LYS A 85 4.77 17.12 4.75
C LYS A 85 5.64 15.99 4.23
N GLY A 86 5.62 14.83 4.90
CA GLY A 86 6.36 13.65 4.53
C GLY A 86 5.99 13.16 3.12
N ARG A 87 4.69 13.09 2.79
CA ARG A 87 4.23 12.72 1.45
C ARG A 87 4.63 13.72 0.37
N ALA A 88 4.53 15.02 0.66
CA ALA A 88 4.85 16.07 -0.30
C ALA A 88 6.36 16.21 -0.58
N SER A 89 7.20 15.92 0.42
CA SER A 89 8.67 16.06 0.34
C SER A 89 9.39 14.88 -0.29
N VAL A 90 8.71 13.77 -0.63
CA VAL A 90 9.34 12.65 -1.33
C VAL A 90 9.79 13.11 -2.72
N PRO A 91 11.09 13.05 -3.05
CA PRO A 91 11.60 13.50 -4.34
C PRO A 91 11.01 12.69 -5.51
N ASP A 92 10.76 13.36 -6.63
CA ASP A 92 10.21 12.71 -7.82
C ASP A 92 11.20 11.71 -8.45
N SER A 93 12.51 11.91 -8.25
CA SER A 93 13.54 10.93 -8.64
C SER A 93 13.35 9.59 -7.94
N VAL A 94 13.03 9.58 -6.64
CA VAL A 94 12.77 8.34 -5.88
C VAL A 94 11.50 7.65 -6.36
N LYS A 95 10.44 8.42 -6.63
CA LYS A 95 9.19 7.88 -7.21
C LYS A 95 9.43 7.29 -8.59
N ALA A 96 10.20 7.97 -9.43
CA ALA A 96 10.55 7.52 -10.77
C ALA A 96 11.37 6.22 -10.73
N GLU A 97 12.35 6.11 -9.83
CA GLU A 97 13.14 4.88 -9.65
C GLU A 97 12.24 3.70 -9.25
N LEU A 98 11.35 3.88 -8.26
CA LEU A 98 10.40 2.84 -7.86
C LEU A 98 9.47 2.43 -8.99
N LEU A 99 8.94 3.40 -9.74
CA LEU A 99 8.06 3.13 -10.87
C LEU A 99 8.78 2.32 -11.97
N GLN A 100 10.05 2.65 -12.24
CA GLN A 100 10.88 1.89 -13.18
C GLN A 100 11.13 0.45 -12.69
N LYS A 101 11.38 0.24 -11.40
CA LYS A 101 11.54 -1.11 -10.82
C LYS A 101 10.25 -1.93 -10.94
N ILE A 102 9.10 -1.32 -10.64
CA ILE A 102 7.78 -1.97 -10.82
C ILE A 102 7.57 -2.35 -12.28
N TRP A 103 7.81 -1.43 -13.23
CA TRP A 103 7.70 -1.72 -14.67
C TRP A 103 8.61 -2.85 -15.12
N THR A 104 9.87 -2.85 -14.67
CA THR A 104 10.86 -3.89 -14.97
C THR A 104 10.37 -5.25 -14.47
N PHE A 105 9.86 -5.31 -13.23
CA PHE A 105 9.30 -6.52 -12.66
C PHE A 105 8.11 -7.04 -13.47
N LEU A 106 7.14 -6.17 -13.79
CA LEU A 106 5.95 -6.57 -14.53
C LEU A 106 6.28 -7.10 -15.93
N ASN A 107 7.20 -6.46 -16.63
CA ASN A 107 7.66 -6.90 -17.96
C ASN A 107 8.42 -8.24 -17.89
N ALA A 108 9.29 -8.42 -16.88
CA ALA A 108 10.01 -9.68 -16.69
C ALA A 108 9.07 -10.82 -16.30
N ALA A 109 8.02 -10.51 -15.54
CA ALA A 109 7.10 -11.49 -15.02
C ALA A 109 6.04 -11.95 -16.05
N THR A 110 6.06 -11.42 -17.28
CA THR A 110 5.08 -11.70 -18.37
C THR A 110 3.64 -11.68 -17.86
N ILE A 111 3.09 -10.48 -17.62
CA ILE A 111 1.64 -10.24 -17.51
C ILE A 111 1.17 -9.64 -18.83
#